data_AF-A0A957A9B1-F1
#
_entry.id   AF-A0A957A9B1-F1
#
_cell.length_a   1.000
_cell.length_b   1.000
_cell.length_c   1.000
_cell.angle_alpha   90.00
_cell.angle_beta   90.00
_cell.angle_gamma   90.00
#
_symmetry.space_group_name_H-M   'P 1'
#
loop_
_entity.id
_entity.type
_entity.pdbx_description
1 polymer ?
#
loop_
_entity_poly.entity_id
_entity_poly.type
_entity_poly.pdbx_seq_one_letter_code
_entity_poly.pdbx_strand_id
1 'polypeptide(L)'
;MAATNVRFWFDPVCPFCWLTSKWLRMVHEQRDLRVEWRFISLRLINEHLDYAAHFPPEYEAGHTAGLRLLRVAARTRADHGNDGLDALQAALGRAIFDSMPM
;
A
#
# COMPACT_ATOMS: atom_id res chain seq x y z
N MET A 1 8.11 0.29 28.10
CA MET A 1 7.01 -0.59 27.67
C MET A 1 7.44 -1.24 26.35
N ALA A 2 6.99 -2.46 26.04
CA ALA A 2 7.33 -3.07 24.75
C ALA A 2 6.52 -2.39 23.65
N ALA A 3 7.18 -1.99 22.56
CA ALA A 3 6.53 -1.32 21.43
C ALA A 3 5.38 -2.19 20.89
N THR A 4 4.22 -1.58 20.66
CA THR A 4 3.10 -2.30 20.02
C THR A 4 3.43 -2.47 18.54
N ASN A 5 3.61 -3.71 18.10
CA ASN A 5 3.93 -4.02 16.70
C ASN A 5 2.64 -4.20 15.89
N VAL A 6 2.37 -3.27 14.97
CA VAL A 6 1.26 -3.38 14.01
C VAL A 6 1.82 -3.89 12.68
N ARG A 7 1.28 -5.03 12.23
CA ARG A 7 1.50 -5.48 10.85
C ARG A 7 0.43 -4.88 9.96
N PHE A 8 0.85 -4.14 8.94
CA PHE A 8 -0.05 -3.46 8.02
C PHE A 8 0.12 -3.98 6.60
N TRP A 9 -0.91 -4.62 6.06
CA TRP A 9 -0.92 -5.09 4.68
C TRP A 9 -1.42 -3.99 3.76
N PHE A 10 -0.64 -3.66 2.74
CA PHE A 10 -1.01 -2.64 1.78
C PHE A 10 -0.85 -3.11 0.34
N ASP A 11 -1.73 -2.59 -0.52
CA ASP A 11 -1.56 -2.50 -1.97
C ASP A 11 -1.41 -1.00 -2.32
N PRO A 12 -0.43 -0.59 -3.14
CA PRO A 12 -0.21 0.81 -3.52
C PRO A 12 -1.42 1.49 -4.17
N VAL A 13 -2.31 0.75 -4.84
CA VAL A 13 -3.48 1.33 -5.52
C VAL A 13 -4.77 1.22 -4.71
N CYS A 14 -4.72 0.68 -3.48
CA CYS A 14 -5.90 0.62 -2.62
C CYS A 14 -6.11 1.95 -1.86
N PRO A 15 -7.20 2.69 -2.12
CA PRO A 15 -7.46 3.97 -1.45
C PRO A 15 -7.70 3.81 0.05
N PHE A 16 -8.30 2.68 0.45
CA PHE A 16 -8.51 2.37 1.87
C PHE A 16 -7.19 2.11 2.59
N CYS A 17 -6.28 1.35 1.98
CA CYS A 17 -4.94 1.16 2.53
C CYS A 17 -4.21 2.51 2.68
N TRP A 18 -4.36 3.44 1.72
CA TRP A 18 -3.75 4.76 1.83
C TRP A 18 -4.30 5.57 3.00
N LEU A 19 -5.62 5.69 3.11
CA LEU A 19 -6.25 6.42 4.22
C LEU A 19 -5.86 5.84 5.58
N THR A 20 -5.91 4.51 5.73
CA THR A 20 -5.52 3.87 6.99
C THR A 20 -4.02 4.02 7.28
N SER A 21 -3.17 4.02 6.25
CA SER A 21 -1.73 4.26 6.43
C SER A 21 -1.42 5.66 6.94
N LYS A 22 -2.15 6.69 6.47
CA LYS A 22 -2.03 8.06 6.98
C LYS A 22 -2.42 8.13 8.45
N TRP A 23 -3.55 7.55 8.81
CA TRP A 23 -4.00 7.46 10.20
C TRP A 23 -2.97 6.73 11.08
N LEU A 24 -2.42 5.61 10.62
CA LEU A 24 -1.45 4.84 11.38
C LEU A 24 -0.17 5.64 11.70
N ARG A 25 0.28 6.48 10.75
CA ARG A 25 1.40 7.41 10.96
C ARG A 25 1.07 8.50 11.99
N MET A 26 -0.13 9.07 11.96
CA MET A 26 -0.58 10.03 12.97
C MET A 26 -0.66 9.42 14.38
N VAL A 27 -1.03 8.14 14.49
CA VAL A 27 -1.06 7.41 15.77
C VAL A 27 0.36 7.10 16.25
N HIS A 28 1.28 6.76 15.35
CA HIS A 28 2.69 6.52 15.67
C HIS A 28 3.34 7.74 16.35
N GLU A 29 2.99 8.97 15.94
CA GLU A 29 3.49 10.19 16.58
C GLU A 29 3.01 10.36 18.03
N GLN A 30 1.91 9.71 18.41
CA GLN A 30 1.27 9.85 19.72
C GLN A 30 1.49 8.64 20.64
N ARG A 31 2.05 7.53 20.13
CA ARG A 31 2.14 6.24 20.82
C ARG A 31 3.43 5.52 20.44
N ASP A 32 4.00 4.75 21.37
CA ASP A 32 5.12 3.84 21.08
C ASP A 32 4.65 2.61 20.28
N LEU A 33 4.50 2.82 18.97
CA LEU A 33 3.99 1.87 17.99
C LEU A 33 5.04 1.65 16.91
N ARG A 34 5.23 0.42 16.43
CA ARG A 34 6.07 0.14 15.25
C ARG A 34 5.25 -0.50 14.16
N VAL A 35 5.38 0.01 12.93
CA VAL A 35 4.68 -0.51 11.77
C VAL A 35 5.59 -1.45 11.00
N GLU A 36 5.16 -2.69 10.83
CA GLU A 36 5.76 -3.62 9.89
C GLU A 36 4.91 -3.69 8.62
N TRP A 37 5.48 -3.23 7.51
CA TRP A 37 4.78 -3.19 6.22
C TRP A 37 4.77 -4.56 5.55
N ARG A 38 3.56 -5.05 5.25
CA ARG A 38 3.29 -6.31 4.55
C ARG A 38 2.58 -6.03 3.23
N PHE A 39 2.65 -7.00 2.32
CA PHE A 39 2.08 -6.86 0.98
C PHE A 39 0.76 -7.63 0.88
N ILE A 40 -0.22 -7.00 0.28
CA ILE A 40 -1.41 -7.64 -0.29
C ILE A 40 -1.56 -7.12 -1.71
N SER A 41 -2.01 -7.95 -2.65
CA SER A 41 -2.24 -7.52 -4.04
C SER A 41 -3.71 -7.65 -4.39
N LEU A 42 -4.35 -6.52 -4.74
CA LEU A 42 -5.71 -6.50 -5.26
C LEU A 42 -5.84 -7.30 -6.56
N ARG A 43 -4.79 -7.32 -7.40
CA ARG A 43 -4.79 -8.12 -8.63
C ARG A 43 -4.85 -9.62 -8.36
N LEU A 44 -4.09 -10.08 -7.37
CA LEU A 44 -4.00 -11.51 -7.03
C LEU A 44 -5.22 -11.99 -6.24
N ILE A 45 -5.68 -11.25 -5.23
CA ILE A 45 -6.85 -11.69 -4.46
C ILE A 45 -8.11 -11.76 -5.32
N ASN A 46 -8.21 -10.93 -6.36
CA ASN A 46 -9.34 -10.89 -7.28
C ASN A 46 -9.07 -11.66 -8.59
N GLU A 47 -8.02 -12.48 -8.69
CA GLU A 47 -7.62 -13.12 -9.96
C GLU A 47 -8.66 -14.08 -10.53
N HIS A 48 -9.54 -14.59 -9.66
CA HIS A 48 -10.60 -15.54 -9.99
C HIS A 48 -11.90 -14.85 -10.45
N LEU A 49 -11.98 -13.52 -10.37
CA LEU A 49 -13.16 -12.75 -10.77
C LEU A 49 -13.06 -12.34 -12.24
N ASP A 50 -14.19 -12.33 -12.93
CA ASP A 50 -14.31 -11.65 -14.21
C ASP A 50 -14.34 -10.14 -13.97
N TYR A 51 -13.25 -9.47 -14.37
CA TYR A 51 -13.08 -8.03 -14.16
C TYR A 51 -14.12 -7.20 -14.91
N ALA A 52 -14.51 -7.60 -16.11
CA ALA A 52 -15.47 -6.86 -16.92
C ALA A 52 -16.89 -6.92 -16.31
N ALA A 53 -17.19 -7.99 -15.58
CA ALA A 53 -18.48 -8.17 -14.91
C ALA A 53 -18.53 -7.61 -13.48
N HIS A 54 -17.42 -7.61 -12.75
CA HIS A 54 -17.40 -7.30 -11.31
C HIS A 54 -16.85 -5.92 -10.96
N PHE A 55 -16.08 -5.29 -11.85
CA PHE A 55 -15.45 -4.00 -11.58
C PHE A 55 -15.81 -2.97 -12.66
N PRO A 56 -15.78 -1.67 -12.32
CA PRO A 56 -15.83 -0.62 -13.32
C PRO A 56 -14.70 -0.75 -14.35
N PRO A 57 -14.83 -0.12 -15.52
CA PRO A 57 -13.75 -0.03 -16.50
C PRO A 57 -12.44 0.45 -15.85
N GLU A 58 -11.31 0.02 -16.42
CA GLU A 58 -9.94 0.36 -16.00
C GLU A 58 -9.44 -0.24 -14.67
N TYR A 59 -10.31 -0.87 -13.85
CA TYR A 59 -9.89 -1.50 -12.59
C TYR A 59 -8.87 -2.62 -12.80
N GLU A 60 -8.98 -3.41 -13.87
CA GLU A 60 -7.98 -4.43 -14.17
C GLU A 60 -6.60 -3.81 -14.40
N ALA A 61 -6.55 -2.72 -15.17
CA ALA A 61 -5.31 -1.99 -15.43
C ALA A 61 -4.75 -1.39 -14.14
N GLY A 62 -5.60 -0.78 -13.31
CA GLY A 62 -5.24 -0.22 -12.01
C GLY A 62 -4.68 -1.28 -11.04
N HIS A 63 -5.40 -2.39 -10.84
CA HIS A 63 -4.92 -3.50 -10.00
C HIS A 63 -3.62 -4.11 -10.54
N THR A 64 -3.49 -4.23 -11.87
CA THR A 64 -2.25 -4.71 -12.50
C THR A 64 -1.09 -3.75 -12.27
N ALA A 65 -1.33 -2.43 -12.31
CA ALA A 65 -0.32 -1.43 -11.94
C ALA A 65 0.08 -1.56 -10.47
N GLY A 66 -0.88 -1.78 -9.56
CA GLY A 66 -0.62 -2.09 -8.15
C GLY A 66 0.31 -3.29 -7.95
N LEU A 67 0.05 -4.40 -8.66
CA LEU A 67 0.92 -5.58 -8.64
C LEU A 67 2.35 -5.27 -9.14
N ARG A 68 2.51 -4.43 -10.16
CA ARG A 68 3.83 -4.00 -10.64
C ARG A 68 4.55 -3.15 -9.59
N LEU A 69 3.85 -2.19 -8.97
CA LEU A 69 4.40 -1.36 -7.89
C LEU A 69 4.81 -2.19 -6.68
N LEU A 70 4.06 -3.25 -6.34
CA LEU A 70 4.42 -4.18 -5.27
C LEU A 70 5.75 -4.91 -5.53
N ARG A 71 6.12 -5.17 -6.79
CA ARG A 71 7.45 -5.74 -7.13
C ARG A 71 8.56 -4.74 -6.83
N VAL A 72 8.35 -3.46 -7.13
CA VAL A 72 9.28 -2.37 -6.77
C VAL A 72 9.37 -2.27 -5.25
N ALA A 73 8.24 -2.25 -4.54
CA ALA A 73 8.18 -2.21 -3.09
C ALA A 73 8.90 -3.41 -2.42
N ALA A 74 8.76 -4.61 -2.99
CA ALA A 74 9.47 -5.79 -2.54
C ALA A 74 10.99 -5.64 -2.69
N ARG A 75 11.46 -5.08 -3.83
CA ARG A 75 12.88 -4.79 -4.05
C ARG A 75 13.39 -3.71 -3.10
N THR A 76 12.65 -2.63 -2.92
CA THR A 76 13.00 -1.56 -1.97
C THR A 76 13.12 -2.10 -0.54
N ARG A 77 12.23 -3.00 -0.10
CA ARG A 77 12.36 -3.64 1.21
C ARG A 77 13.61 -4.51 1.31
N ALA A 78 13.97 -5.23 0.25
CA ALA A 78 15.16 -6.08 0.24
C ALA A 78 16.45 -5.23 0.36
N ASP A 79 16.51 -4.10 -0.35
CA ASP A 79 17.71 -3.26 -0.42
C ASP A 79 17.81 -2.24 0.73
N HIS A 80 16.67 -1.79 1.27
CA HIS A 80 16.59 -0.66 2.22
C HIS A 80 15.77 -0.95 3.49
N GLY A 81 15.33 -2.19 3.70
CA GLY A 81 14.58 -2.60 4.88
C GLY A 81 13.18 -1.98 5.00
N ASN A 82 12.62 -2.02 6.21
CA ASN A 82 11.26 -1.54 6.48
C ASN A 82 11.14 -0.02 6.34
N ASP A 83 12.18 0.74 6.69
CA ASP A 83 12.16 2.21 6.63
C ASP A 83 12.20 2.72 5.18
N GLY A 84 12.97 2.06 4.29
CA GLY A 84 12.93 2.37 2.87
C GLY A 84 11.57 2.04 2.25
N LEU A 85 10.94 0.93 2.68
CA LEU A 85 9.58 0.59 2.26
C LEU A 85 8.56 1.60 2.79
N ASP A 86 8.70 2.06 4.03
CA ASP A 86 7.87 3.09 4.64
C ASP A 86 7.91 4.40 3.81
N ALA A 87 9.12 4.87 3.47
CA ALA A 87 9.31 6.07 2.67
C ALA A 87 8.69 5.94 1.27
N LEU A 88 8.91 4.79 0.61
CA LEU A 88 8.33 4.52 -0.70
C LEU A 88 6.80 4.44 -0.64
N GLN A 89 6.24 3.75 0.36
CA GLN A 89 4.79 3.63 0.53
C GLN A 89 4.14 5.02 0.67
N ALA A 90 4.75 5.91 1.46
CA ALA A 90 4.26 7.28 1.60
C ALA A 90 4.37 8.09 0.30
N ALA A 91 5.47 7.94 -0.45
CA ALA A 91 5.67 8.62 -1.72
C ALA A 91 4.67 8.18 -2.79
N LEU A 92 4.46 6.87 -2.93
CA LEU A 92 3.47 6.31 -3.85
C LEU A 92 2.05 6.76 -3.50
N GLY A 93 1.67 6.70 -2.22
CA GLY A 93 0.34 7.12 -1.78
C GLY A 93 0.05 8.59 -2.11
N ARG A 94 0.99 9.50 -1.85
CA ARG A 94 0.85 10.91 -2.23
C ARG A 94 0.73 11.10 -3.75
N ALA A 95 1.56 10.40 -4.52
CA ALA A 95 1.58 10.52 -5.98
C ALA A 95 0.35 9.90 -6.68
N ILE A 96 -0.34 8.95 -6.03
CA ILE A 96 -1.51 8.29 -6.60
C ILE A 96 -2.81 8.97 -6.16
N PHE A 97 -2.91 9.37 -4.89
CA PHE A 97 -4.18 9.77 -4.28
C PHE A 97 -4.27 11.25 -3.89
N ASP A 98 -3.14 11.92 -3.64
CA ASP A 98 -3.15 13.30 -3.14
C ASP A 98 -2.74 14.33 -4.21
N SER A 99 -2.19 13.90 -5.35
CA SER A 99 -1.92 14.78 -6.49
C SER A 99 -3.20 15.11 -7.26
N MET A 100 -3.38 16.39 -7.64
CA MET A 100 -4.46 16.76 -8.56
C MET A 100 -4.31 16.00 -9.89
N PRO A 101 -5.43 15.63 -10.55
CA PRO A 101 -5.37 15.12 -11.91
C PRO A 101 -4.66 16.14 -12.79
N MET A 102 -3.66 15.69 -13.55
CA MET A 102 -3.09 16.50 -14.64
C MET A 102 -4.08 16.64 -15.79
#